data_AF-A0A661Q8B9-F1
#
_entry.id   AF-A0A661Q8B9-F1
#
_cell.length_a   1.000
_cell.length_b   1.000
_cell.length_c   1.000
_cell.angle_alpha   90.00
_cell.angle_beta   90.00
_cell.angle_gamma   90.00
#
_symmetry.space_group_name_H-M   'P 1'
#
loop_
_entity.id
_entity.type
_entity.pdbx_description
1 polymer ?
#
loop_
_entity_poly.entity_id
_entity_poly.type
_entity_poly.pdbx_seq_one_letter_code
_entity_poly.pdbx_strand_id
1 'polypeptide(L)'
;MQVAMKNISDPVGLFYPVSSVNESVHNVVSQLRHIGQPLFLSNYEGETKLYPNNLTASVENQQKAKTFMGMVLPCRLENLGSPEFCQDHGIRYPYLGGSMAKGISSVKMAQEFGRAGMLGFFGAAGQSLEDVEAAITSLKQSAVPFGFNLIHSPSEPELEKSLVELYLHHEIRLIEASAFLSLTLPIVRYRTHGIYRNEAGEVVTPNRVIAKISREEVAARFFAPPPEKYLQQLIESGDLTSDQAEMAVEIP
;
A
#
# COMPACT_ATOMS: atom_id res chain seq x y z
N MET A 1 -34.14 -15.17 -29.90
CA MET A 1 -33.29 -16.20 -29.28
C MET A 1 -33.33 -15.97 -27.77
N GLN A 2 -34.18 -16.69 -27.04
CA GLN A 2 -34.26 -16.59 -25.58
C GLN A 2 -33.00 -17.22 -25.00
N VAL A 3 -32.14 -16.42 -24.40
CA VAL A 3 -31.08 -16.94 -23.52
C VAL A 3 -31.81 -17.45 -22.28
N ALA A 4 -31.96 -18.77 -22.16
CA ALA A 4 -32.47 -19.37 -20.94
C ALA A 4 -31.54 -18.93 -19.79
N MET A 5 -32.08 -18.16 -18.84
CA MET A 5 -31.37 -17.86 -17.61
C MET A 5 -31.18 -19.20 -16.89
N LYS A 6 -29.94 -19.71 -16.90
CA LYS A 6 -29.54 -20.85 -16.08
C LYS A 6 -29.94 -20.54 -14.64
N ASN A 7 -30.66 -21.45 -14.00
CA ASN A 7 -30.95 -21.29 -12.58
C ASN A 7 -29.61 -21.30 -11.82
N ILE A 8 -29.49 -20.52 -10.75
CA ILE A 8 -28.28 -20.46 -9.92
C ILE A 8 -27.89 -21.85 -9.36
N SER A 9 -28.87 -22.78 -9.31
CA SER A 9 -28.71 -24.17 -8.90
C SER A 9 -28.27 -25.12 -10.02
N ASP A 10 -28.13 -24.67 -11.26
CA ASP A 10 -27.76 -25.54 -12.38
C ASP A 10 -26.24 -25.78 -12.37
N PRO A 11 -25.79 -27.03 -12.49
CA PRO A 11 -24.37 -27.32 -12.43
C PRO A 11 -23.60 -26.70 -13.60
N VAL A 12 -22.41 -26.19 -13.27
CA VAL A 12 -21.52 -25.53 -14.23
C VAL A 12 -20.66 -26.55 -14.98
N GLY A 13 -20.48 -27.74 -14.42
CA GLY A 13 -19.79 -28.88 -15.05
C GLY A 13 -19.70 -30.08 -14.11
N LEU A 14 -18.96 -31.10 -14.52
CA LEU A 14 -18.60 -32.24 -13.66
C LEU A 14 -17.15 -32.11 -13.23
N PHE A 15 -16.83 -32.52 -12.00
CA PHE A 15 -15.45 -32.57 -11.52
C PHE A 15 -15.17 -33.82 -10.70
N TYR A 16 -13.88 -34.13 -10.56
CA TYR A 16 -13.39 -35.25 -9.78
C TYR A 16 -12.50 -34.73 -8.65
N PRO A 17 -12.78 -35.06 -7.38
CA PRO A 17 -11.90 -34.71 -6.27
C PRO A 17 -10.63 -35.57 -6.32
N VAL A 18 -9.47 -34.98 -6.04
CA VAL A 18 -8.22 -35.73 -5.88
C VAL A 18 -8.29 -36.47 -4.55
N SER A 19 -8.40 -37.79 -4.61
CA SER A 19 -8.15 -38.75 -3.53
C SER A 19 -8.79 -38.49 -2.15
N SER A 20 -9.64 -39.45 -1.75
CA SER A 20 -9.98 -39.85 -0.37
C SER A 20 -10.50 -38.82 0.64
N VAL A 21 -10.78 -37.57 0.30
CA VAL A 21 -11.53 -36.69 1.21
C VAL A 21 -13.03 -36.96 1.05
N ASN A 22 -13.47 -38.06 1.65
CA ASN A 22 -14.89 -38.35 1.90
C ASN A 22 -15.47 -37.48 3.02
N GLU A 23 -14.65 -36.67 3.68
CA GLU A 23 -15.11 -35.79 4.76
C GLU A 23 -15.64 -34.48 4.15
N SER A 24 -16.95 -34.49 3.88
CA SER A 24 -17.69 -33.24 3.74
C SER A 24 -17.49 -32.39 4.98
N VAL A 25 -17.15 -31.12 4.81
CA VAL A 25 -16.95 -30.26 5.96
C VAL A 25 -18.30 -29.78 6.48
N HIS A 26 -18.66 -30.21 7.69
CA HIS A 26 -19.91 -29.78 8.35
C HIS A 26 -19.85 -28.32 8.83
N ASN A 27 -18.65 -27.77 9.04
CA ASN A 27 -18.46 -26.40 9.51
C ASN A 27 -17.97 -25.49 8.36
N VAL A 28 -18.92 -24.96 7.61
CA VAL A 28 -18.68 -24.01 6.50
C VAL A 28 -17.85 -22.81 6.96
N VAL A 29 -18.14 -22.28 8.16
CA VAL A 29 -17.48 -21.08 8.70
C VAL A 29 -15.99 -21.31 8.95
N SER A 30 -15.58 -22.49 9.45
CA SER A 30 -14.16 -22.78 9.65
C SER A 30 -13.40 -22.84 8.32
N GLN A 31 -14.00 -23.41 7.28
CA GLN A 31 -13.39 -23.47 5.95
C GLN A 31 -13.25 -22.10 5.30
N LEU A 32 -14.28 -21.26 5.42
CA LEU A 32 -14.24 -19.89 4.90
C LEU A 32 -13.15 -19.02 5.57
N ARG A 33 -12.64 -19.39 6.76
CA ARG A 33 -11.52 -18.70 7.42
C ARG A 33 -10.15 -19.08 6.83
N HIS A 34 -10.06 -20.15 6.04
CA HIS A 34 -8.83 -20.55 5.35
C HIS A 34 -8.68 -19.81 4.01
N ILE A 35 -8.60 -18.48 4.08
CA ILE A 35 -8.59 -17.58 2.91
C ILE A 35 -7.43 -17.84 1.92
N GLY A 36 -6.38 -18.55 2.32
CA GLY A 36 -5.26 -18.91 1.45
C GLY A 36 -5.50 -20.13 0.56
N GLN A 37 -6.65 -20.80 0.66
CA GLN A 37 -6.95 -22.04 -0.02
C GLN A 37 -8.26 -21.92 -0.82
N PRO A 38 -8.37 -22.57 -1.99
CA PRO A 38 -9.62 -22.61 -2.73
C PRO A 38 -10.63 -23.50 -1.99
N LEU A 39 -11.91 -23.17 -2.12
CA LEU A 39 -13.04 -24.00 -1.69
C LEU A 39 -13.90 -24.34 -2.90
N PHE A 40 -14.30 -25.60 -2.99
CA PHE A 40 -15.13 -26.11 -4.07
C PHE A 40 -16.49 -26.54 -3.53
N LEU A 41 -17.55 -26.09 -4.18
CA LEU A 41 -18.93 -26.44 -3.89
C LEU A 41 -19.38 -27.54 -4.83
N SER A 42 -19.96 -28.59 -4.25
CA SER A 42 -20.51 -29.70 -5.03
C SER A 42 -21.86 -30.16 -4.54
N ASN A 43 -22.68 -30.65 -5.47
CA ASN A 43 -23.87 -31.43 -5.15
C ASN A 43 -23.55 -32.93 -5.30
N TYR A 44 -23.70 -33.68 -4.21
CA TYR A 44 -23.51 -35.14 -4.19
C TYR A 44 -24.65 -35.76 -3.38
N GLU A 45 -25.37 -36.71 -3.98
CA GLU A 45 -26.54 -37.38 -3.37
C GLU A 45 -27.65 -36.42 -2.88
N GLY A 46 -27.80 -35.25 -3.53
CA GLY A 46 -28.80 -34.24 -3.17
C GLY A 46 -28.35 -33.29 -2.06
N GLU A 47 -27.14 -33.47 -1.52
CA GLU A 47 -26.56 -32.59 -0.51
C GLU A 47 -25.46 -31.69 -1.09
N THR A 48 -25.52 -30.40 -0.72
CA THR A 48 -24.48 -29.42 -1.04
C THR A 48 -23.33 -29.53 -0.03
N LYS A 49 -22.12 -29.81 -0.52
CA LYS A 49 -20.91 -30.05 0.29
C LYS A 49 -19.75 -29.16 -0.17
N LEU A 50 -18.94 -28.71 0.79
CA LEU A 50 -17.71 -27.95 0.56
C LEU A 50 -16.47 -28.85 0.68
N TYR A 51 -15.51 -28.63 -0.22
CA TYR A 51 -14.25 -29.37 -0.28
C TYR A 51 -13.06 -28.41 -0.36
N PRO A 52 -12.05 -28.53 0.51
CA PRO A 52 -10.84 -27.71 0.44
C PRO A 52 -9.79 -28.26 -0.55
N ASN A 53 -8.89 -27.37 -0.95
CA ASN A 53 -7.57 -27.62 -1.56
C ASN A 53 -7.48 -28.19 -2.99
N ASN A 54 -8.18 -29.26 -3.40
CA ASN A 54 -7.78 -29.94 -4.65
C ASN A 54 -8.93 -30.35 -5.61
N LEU A 55 -8.75 -30.02 -6.89
CA LEU A 55 -9.44 -30.62 -8.05
C LEU A 55 -8.41 -31.34 -8.94
N THR A 56 -8.69 -32.56 -9.41
CA THR A 56 -7.97 -33.15 -10.55
C THR A 56 -8.99 -33.79 -11.47
N ALA A 57 -8.95 -33.47 -12.76
CA ALA A 57 -9.71 -34.21 -13.74
C ALA A 57 -9.11 -35.62 -13.91
N SER A 58 -9.75 -36.65 -13.35
CA SER A 58 -9.47 -38.04 -13.72
C SER A 58 -10.59 -38.53 -14.63
N VAL A 59 -10.23 -38.93 -15.86
CA VAL A 59 -11.18 -39.40 -16.88
C VAL A 59 -11.61 -40.85 -16.63
N GLU A 60 -10.99 -41.54 -15.66
CA GLU A 60 -11.07 -42.99 -15.52
C GLU A 60 -12.24 -43.50 -14.65
N ASN A 61 -13.05 -42.63 -14.04
CA ASN A 61 -14.13 -43.11 -13.14
C ASN A 61 -15.37 -42.18 -13.08
N GLN A 62 -16.17 -42.16 -14.15
CA GLN A 62 -17.43 -41.38 -14.22
C GLN A 62 -18.42 -41.68 -13.08
N GLN A 63 -18.41 -42.89 -12.51
CA GLN A 63 -19.31 -43.28 -11.41
C GLN A 63 -19.06 -42.56 -10.07
N LYS A 64 -17.94 -41.83 -9.92
CA LYS A 64 -17.63 -41.01 -8.73
C LYS A 64 -17.54 -39.51 -9.02
N ALA A 65 -17.98 -39.08 -10.20
CA ALA A 65 -18.00 -37.67 -10.56
C ALA A 65 -18.88 -36.89 -9.58
N LYS A 66 -18.35 -35.84 -8.96
CA LYS A 66 -19.12 -34.93 -8.13
C LYS A 66 -19.57 -33.75 -8.99
N THR A 67 -20.79 -33.29 -8.79
CA THR A 67 -21.35 -32.21 -9.60
C THR A 67 -20.73 -30.88 -9.21
N PHE A 68 -20.11 -30.13 -10.13
CA PHE A 68 -19.52 -28.83 -9.83
C PHE A 68 -20.59 -27.77 -9.74
N MET A 69 -20.72 -27.16 -8.56
CA MET A 69 -21.69 -26.09 -8.34
C MET A 69 -21.04 -24.71 -8.32
N GLY A 70 -19.77 -24.61 -7.89
CA GLY A 70 -19.08 -23.34 -7.81
C GLY A 70 -17.78 -23.44 -7.01
N MET A 71 -17.05 -22.33 -6.93
CA MET A 71 -15.81 -22.26 -6.16
C MET A 71 -15.57 -20.87 -5.59
N VAL A 72 -14.78 -20.83 -4.52
CA VAL A 72 -14.18 -19.61 -3.96
C VAL A 72 -12.67 -19.74 -4.15
N LEU A 73 -12.07 -18.76 -4.82
CA LEU A 73 -10.62 -18.69 -5.00
C LEU A 73 -9.92 -18.24 -3.72
N PRO A 74 -8.62 -18.55 -3.53
CA PRO A 74 -7.83 -17.97 -2.46
C PRO A 74 -7.90 -16.43 -2.48
N CYS A 75 -8.23 -15.84 -1.35
CA CYS A 75 -8.23 -14.40 -1.11
C CYS A 75 -7.12 -14.08 -0.09
N ARG A 76 -5.87 -14.12 -0.56
CA ARG A 76 -4.71 -13.79 0.26
C ARG A 76 -4.70 -12.30 0.60
N LEU A 77 -4.27 -11.94 1.81
CA LEU A 77 -4.23 -10.54 2.25
C LEU A 77 -3.28 -9.70 1.38
N GLU A 78 -2.20 -10.31 0.90
CA GLU A 78 -1.23 -9.72 -0.02
C GLU A 78 -1.84 -9.34 -1.39
N ASN A 79 -3.00 -9.91 -1.73
CA ASN A 79 -3.71 -9.63 -2.98
C ASN A 79 -4.79 -8.53 -2.81
N LEU A 80 -5.00 -8.02 -1.60
CA LEU A 80 -5.92 -6.91 -1.36
C LEU A 80 -5.21 -5.59 -1.66
N GLY A 81 -5.80 -4.69 -2.46
CA GLY A 81 -5.19 -3.40 -2.79
C GLY A 81 -4.27 -3.44 -4.01
N SER A 82 -3.34 -2.49 -4.11
CA SER A 82 -2.39 -2.38 -5.23
C SER A 82 -1.09 -3.13 -4.94
N PRO A 83 -0.69 -4.10 -5.79
CA PRO A 83 0.62 -4.73 -5.72
C PRO A 83 1.78 -3.75 -5.95
N GLU A 84 1.58 -2.74 -6.80
CA GLU A 84 2.57 -1.71 -7.10
C GLU A 84 2.89 -0.89 -5.86
N PHE A 85 1.87 -0.53 -5.07
CA PHE A 85 2.05 0.15 -3.78
C PHE A 85 2.95 -0.66 -2.82
N CYS A 86 2.76 -1.97 -2.77
CA CYS A 86 3.60 -2.85 -1.96
C CYS A 86 5.06 -2.87 -2.45
N GLN A 87 5.28 -2.96 -3.77
CA GLN A 87 6.62 -2.94 -4.37
C GLN A 87 7.32 -1.60 -4.11
N ASP A 88 6.60 -0.51 -4.32
CA ASP A 88 7.06 0.87 -4.16
C ASP A 88 7.54 1.20 -2.74
N HIS A 89 6.90 0.60 -1.73
CA HIS A 89 7.20 0.82 -0.33
C HIS A 89 7.92 -0.34 0.36
N GLY A 90 8.24 -1.41 -0.37
CA GLY A 90 8.93 -2.59 0.17
C GLY A 90 8.14 -3.32 1.27
N ILE A 91 6.81 -3.33 1.17
CA ILE A 91 5.90 -3.96 2.15
C ILE A 91 5.18 -5.18 1.58
N ARG A 92 4.66 -6.02 2.47
CA ARG A 92 3.90 -7.24 2.11
C ARG A 92 2.40 -6.97 2.00
N TYR A 93 1.87 -6.15 2.89
CA TYR A 93 0.45 -5.80 2.92
C TYR A 93 0.33 -4.30 2.67
N PRO A 94 -0.60 -3.84 1.81
CA PRO A 94 -0.83 -2.43 1.57
C PRO A 94 -1.64 -1.83 2.74
N TYR A 95 -1.00 -1.79 3.89
CA TYR A 95 -1.56 -1.35 5.16
C TYR A 95 -0.60 -0.40 5.85
N LEU A 96 -1.13 0.74 6.27
CA LEU A 96 -0.37 1.83 6.87
C LEU A 96 -0.80 2.05 8.32
N GLY A 97 0.17 2.10 9.23
CA GLY A 97 0.03 2.73 10.54
C GLY A 97 0.22 4.24 10.41
N GLY A 98 -0.87 4.98 10.22
CA GLY A 98 -0.85 6.44 10.08
C GLY A 98 -0.28 7.14 11.32
N SER A 99 0.32 8.32 11.13
CA SER A 99 0.95 9.03 12.25
C SER A 99 -0.06 9.56 13.27
N MET A 100 0.37 9.58 14.52
CA MET A 100 -0.34 10.16 15.66
C MET A 100 0.64 11.07 16.39
N ALA A 101 0.23 12.32 16.61
CA ALA A 101 1.09 13.41 17.09
C ALA A 101 1.79 13.11 18.43
N LYS A 102 2.78 13.93 18.75
CA LYS A 102 3.54 13.92 20.01
C LYS A 102 4.20 12.56 20.30
N GLY A 103 4.67 11.88 19.25
CA GLY A 103 5.31 10.58 19.37
C GLY A 103 4.38 9.43 19.78
N ILE A 104 3.05 9.60 19.78
CA ILE A 104 2.10 8.51 20.06
C ILE A 104 2.30 7.38 19.05
N SER A 105 2.43 7.72 17.77
CA SER A 105 3.01 6.80 16.79
C SER A 105 4.52 6.79 16.97
N SER A 106 4.95 5.99 17.95
CA SER A 106 6.34 5.93 18.43
C SER A 106 7.26 5.17 17.47
N VAL A 107 8.56 5.29 17.70
CA VAL A 107 9.60 4.46 17.04
C VAL A 107 9.24 2.97 17.13
N LYS A 108 8.88 2.49 18.33
CA LYS A 108 8.52 1.08 18.54
C LYS A 108 7.32 0.67 17.69
N MET A 109 6.29 1.51 17.62
CA MET A 109 5.09 1.23 16.82
C MET A 109 5.43 1.15 15.33
N ALA A 110 6.21 2.10 14.80
CA ALA A 110 6.63 2.08 13.41
C ALA A 110 7.49 0.84 13.07
N GLN A 111 8.40 0.44 13.98
CA GLN A 111 9.18 -0.79 13.83
C GLN A 111 8.31 -2.05 13.79
N GLU A 112 7.32 -2.16 14.67
CA GLU A 112 6.42 -3.34 14.69
C GLU A 112 5.60 -3.45 13.40
N PHE A 113 5.11 -2.32 12.84
CA PHE A 113 4.49 -2.33 11.51
C PHE A 113 5.45 -2.85 10.43
N GLY A 114 6.66 -2.29 10.39
CA GLY A 114 7.68 -2.71 9.43
C GLY A 114 8.01 -4.21 9.52
N ARG A 115 8.21 -4.73 10.74
CA ARG A 115 8.46 -6.17 10.98
C ARG A 115 7.30 -7.06 10.57
N ALA A 116 6.06 -6.57 10.70
CA ALA A 116 4.86 -7.29 10.29
C ALA A 116 4.62 -7.27 8.76
N GLY A 117 5.49 -6.63 7.98
CA GLY A 117 5.34 -6.49 6.53
C GLY A 117 4.35 -5.39 6.12
N MET A 118 4.16 -4.39 6.98
CA MET A 118 3.34 -3.20 6.77
C MET A 118 4.23 -1.96 6.88
N LEU A 119 3.67 -0.76 6.80
CA LEU A 119 4.43 0.49 6.91
C LEU A 119 3.89 1.35 8.07
N GLY A 120 4.76 1.83 8.95
CA GLY A 120 4.39 2.73 10.04
C GLY A 120 5.03 4.11 9.89
N PHE A 121 4.27 5.15 10.24
CA PHE A 121 4.74 6.54 10.23
C PHE A 121 5.01 7.06 11.64
N PHE A 122 6.21 7.57 11.90
CA PHE A 122 6.51 8.23 13.16
C PHE A 122 5.75 9.57 13.31
N GLY A 123 5.21 9.79 14.51
CA GLY A 123 4.42 10.97 14.87
C GLY A 123 5.24 12.20 15.24
N ALA A 124 5.86 12.85 14.25
CA ALA A 124 6.73 14.01 14.47
C ALA A 124 6.00 15.30 14.92
N ALA A 125 4.70 15.44 14.63
CA ALA A 125 3.94 16.64 14.98
C ALA A 125 4.01 16.95 16.49
N GLY A 126 4.52 18.13 16.86
CA GLY A 126 4.65 18.55 18.27
C GLY A 126 5.79 17.88 19.04
N GLN A 127 6.76 17.27 18.34
CA GLN A 127 8.05 16.85 18.90
C GLN A 127 9.11 17.91 18.64
N SER A 128 10.18 17.92 19.45
CA SER A 128 11.35 18.76 19.16
C SER A 128 12.16 18.18 18.00
N LEU A 129 12.99 18.98 17.33
CA LEU A 129 13.88 18.49 16.26
C LEU A 129 14.87 17.43 16.79
N GLU A 130 15.34 17.58 18.03
CA GLU A 130 16.23 16.62 18.70
C GLU A 130 15.54 15.26 18.88
N ASP A 131 14.28 15.25 19.33
CA ASP A 131 13.50 14.01 19.48
C ASP A 131 13.24 13.33 18.12
N VAL A 132 12.96 14.14 17.08
CA VAL A 132 12.75 13.63 15.72
C VAL A 132 14.06 13.02 15.17
N GLU A 133 15.20 13.68 15.38
CA GLU A 133 16.52 13.17 14.96
C GLU A 133 16.91 11.88 15.68
N ALA A 134 16.62 11.79 16.98
CA ALA A 134 16.80 10.56 17.76
C ALA A 134 15.92 9.42 17.20
N ALA A 135 14.66 9.73 16.87
CA ALA A 135 13.75 8.76 16.26
C ALA A 135 14.23 8.29 14.87
N ILE A 136 14.74 9.20 14.04
CA ILE A 136 15.36 8.89 12.74
C ILE A 136 16.51 7.89 12.93
N THR A 137 17.42 8.19 13.84
CA THR A 137 18.59 7.34 14.12
C THR A 137 18.16 5.93 14.53
N SER A 138 17.17 5.84 15.43
CA SER A 138 16.67 4.54 15.89
C SER A 138 15.94 3.75 14.82
N LEU A 139 15.14 4.40 13.97
CA LEU A 139 14.41 3.74 12.89
C LEU A 139 15.34 3.26 11.77
N LYS A 140 16.36 4.05 11.39
CA LYS A 140 17.36 3.61 10.39
C LYS A 140 18.10 2.34 10.80
N GLN A 141 18.35 2.14 12.10
CA GLN A 141 18.99 0.92 12.62
C GLN A 141 18.09 -0.33 12.54
N SER A 142 16.77 -0.17 12.41
CA SER A 142 15.84 -1.30 12.45
C SER A 142 15.73 -2.08 11.14
N ALA A 143 16.24 -1.53 10.03
CA ALA A 143 16.23 -2.14 8.70
C ALA A 143 14.84 -2.62 8.21
N VAL A 144 13.76 -1.96 8.65
CA VAL A 144 12.39 -2.17 8.16
C VAL A 144 11.87 -0.94 7.42
N PRO A 145 10.82 -1.06 6.58
CA PRO A 145 10.16 0.10 6.00
C PRO A 145 9.53 1.00 7.08
N PHE A 146 9.75 2.30 6.99
CA PHE A 146 9.14 3.32 7.84
C PHE A 146 9.01 4.64 7.09
N GLY A 147 8.20 5.56 7.64
CA GLY A 147 8.14 6.95 7.19
C GLY A 147 7.99 7.90 8.36
N PHE A 148 8.01 9.20 8.07
CA PHE A 148 7.84 10.26 9.06
C PHE A 148 6.68 11.17 8.71
N ASN A 149 5.97 11.66 9.72
CA ASN A 149 4.97 12.68 9.49
C ASN A 149 5.63 14.03 9.18
N LEU A 150 5.15 14.72 8.14
CA LEU A 150 5.33 16.14 7.95
C LEU A 150 3.94 16.78 8.10
N ILE A 151 3.73 17.50 9.20
CA ILE A 151 2.46 18.22 9.43
C ILE A 151 2.60 19.66 8.94
N HIS A 152 1.59 20.14 8.23
CA HIS A 152 1.50 21.55 7.89
C HIS A 152 1.03 22.35 9.11
N SER A 153 1.84 23.33 9.53
CA SER A 153 1.54 24.24 10.63
C SER A 153 1.56 25.68 10.12
N PRO A 154 0.42 26.26 9.68
CA PRO A 154 0.37 27.62 9.13
C PRO A 154 0.94 28.71 10.06
N SER A 155 0.82 28.50 11.37
CA SER A 155 1.33 29.43 12.39
C SER A 155 2.85 29.30 12.63
N GLU A 156 3.48 28.23 12.14
CA GLU A 156 4.89 27.89 12.39
C GLU A 156 5.60 27.37 11.12
N PRO A 157 5.69 28.18 10.05
CA PRO A 157 6.24 27.75 8.76
C PRO A 157 7.71 27.30 8.83
N GLU A 158 8.50 27.88 9.75
CA GLU A 158 9.91 27.50 9.96
C GLU A 158 10.06 26.07 10.51
N LEU A 159 9.06 25.55 11.23
CA LEU A 159 9.08 24.17 11.72
C LEU A 159 9.02 23.18 10.55
N GLU A 160 8.15 23.43 9.58
CA GLU A 160 8.01 22.60 8.39
C GLU A 160 9.31 22.59 7.57
N LYS A 161 9.92 23.77 7.39
CA LYS A 161 11.22 23.92 6.73
C LYS A 161 12.33 23.14 7.45
N SER A 162 12.44 23.31 8.76
CA SER A 162 13.47 22.66 9.57
C SER A 162 13.33 21.13 9.58
N LEU A 163 12.09 20.62 9.62
CA LEU A 163 11.83 19.18 9.51
C LEU A 163 12.23 18.64 8.13
N VAL A 164 11.90 19.35 7.05
CA VAL A 164 12.34 18.96 5.71
C VAL A 164 13.85 18.96 5.59
N GLU A 165 14.55 19.97 6.11
CA GLU A 165 16.02 20.00 6.15
C GLU A 165 16.59 18.79 6.89
N LEU A 166 16.04 18.47 8.07
CA LEU A 166 16.44 17.29 8.85
C LEU A 166 16.19 15.99 8.07
N TYR A 167 15.03 15.85 7.44
CA TYR A 167 14.68 14.68 6.64
C TYR A 167 15.60 14.50 5.43
N LEU A 168 15.95 15.58 4.74
CA LEU A 168 16.89 15.52 3.62
C LEU A 168 18.30 15.19 4.10
N HIS A 169 18.76 15.80 5.19
CA HIS A 169 20.08 15.54 5.78
C HIS A 169 20.26 14.06 6.16
N HIS A 170 19.21 13.45 6.72
CA HIS A 170 19.22 12.04 7.12
C HIS A 170 18.72 11.07 6.05
N GLU A 171 18.47 11.54 4.84
CA GLU A 171 17.95 10.74 3.72
C GLU A 171 16.67 9.97 4.07
N ILE A 172 15.74 10.60 4.78
CA ILE A 172 14.40 10.07 4.97
C ILE A 172 13.67 10.11 3.63
N ARG A 173 13.42 8.95 3.04
CA ARG A 173 12.86 8.80 1.68
C ARG A 173 11.35 8.71 1.60
N LEU A 174 10.65 8.74 2.74
CA LEU A 174 9.19 8.66 2.77
C LEU A 174 8.59 9.52 3.88
N ILE A 175 7.65 10.39 3.50
CA ILE A 175 6.85 11.18 4.45
C ILE A 175 5.35 10.94 4.28
N GLU A 176 4.62 11.05 5.39
CA GLU A 176 3.17 11.26 5.41
C GLU A 176 2.90 12.76 5.59
N ALA A 177 2.47 13.43 4.52
CA ALA A 177 2.10 14.84 4.54
C ALA A 177 0.67 15.00 5.05
N SER A 178 0.49 15.68 6.18
CA SER A 178 -0.82 15.83 6.83
C SER A 178 -1.18 17.30 7.09
N ALA A 179 -2.48 17.58 7.15
CA ALA A 179 -3.05 18.92 7.42
C ALA A 179 -2.71 20.02 6.40
N PHE A 180 -2.13 19.68 5.24
CA PHE A 180 -1.86 20.64 4.18
C PHE A 180 -3.15 21.23 3.59
N LEU A 181 -3.17 22.55 3.42
CA LEU A 181 -4.24 23.28 2.72
C LEU A 181 -3.88 23.59 1.27
N SER A 182 -2.58 23.64 0.99
CA SER A 182 -1.97 23.82 -0.33
C SER A 182 -0.53 23.31 -0.26
N LEU A 183 0.12 23.11 -1.41
CA LEU A 183 1.55 22.88 -1.47
C LEU A 183 2.32 24.10 -0.95
N THR A 184 3.44 23.81 -0.30
CA THR A 184 4.39 24.77 0.27
C THR A 184 5.76 24.57 -0.36
N LEU A 185 6.65 25.55 -0.21
CA LEU A 185 8.02 25.43 -0.70
C LEU A 185 8.79 24.24 -0.06
N PRO A 186 8.70 23.99 1.27
CA PRO A 186 9.42 22.87 1.88
C PRO A 186 9.01 21.49 1.35
N ILE A 187 7.70 21.21 1.19
CA ILE A 187 7.27 19.89 0.69
C ILE A 187 7.65 19.69 -0.79
N VAL A 188 7.62 20.75 -1.60
CA VAL A 188 8.09 20.71 -2.98
C VAL A 188 9.60 20.42 -3.01
N ARG A 189 10.38 21.14 -2.20
CA ARG A 189 11.82 20.87 -2.04
C ARG A 189 12.09 19.42 -1.65
N TYR A 190 11.36 18.89 -0.67
CA TYR A 190 11.48 17.50 -0.27
C TYR A 190 11.24 16.55 -1.45
N ARG A 191 10.14 16.75 -2.19
CA ARG A 191 9.70 15.89 -3.30
C ARG A 191 10.71 15.89 -4.46
N THR A 192 11.29 17.03 -4.79
CA THR A 192 12.18 17.20 -5.95
C THR A 192 13.65 17.00 -5.62
N HIS A 193 14.04 16.94 -4.34
CA HIS A 193 15.43 16.78 -3.95
C HIS A 193 16.02 15.45 -4.46
N GLY A 194 17.09 15.56 -5.24
CA GLY A 194 17.78 14.41 -5.83
C GLY A 194 17.02 13.76 -6.99
N ILE A 195 16.01 14.43 -7.56
CA ILE A 195 15.33 13.97 -8.78
C ILE A 195 16.34 13.80 -9.92
N TYR A 196 16.20 12.71 -10.68
CA TYR A 196 17.06 12.38 -11.81
C TYR A 196 16.31 11.57 -12.87
N ARG A 197 16.89 11.46 -14.07
CA ARG A 197 16.39 10.59 -15.13
C ARG A 197 17.24 9.32 -15.17
N ASN A 198 16.61 8.15 -15.12
CA ASN A 198 17.33 6.87 -15.19
C ASN A 198 17.76 6.53 -16.63
N GLU A 199 18.48 5.42 -16.80
CA GLU A 199 18.96 4.95 -18.11
C GLU A 199 17.83 4.64 -19.11
N ALA A 200 16.64 4.32 -18.61
CA ALA A 200 15.44 4.08 -19.43
C ALA A 200 14.72 5.38 -19.82
N GLY A 201 15.20 6.54 -19.37
CA GLY A 201 14.59 7.83 -19.65
C GLY A 201 13.45 8.22 -18.69
N GLU A 202 13.22 7.47 -17.62
CA GLU A 202 12.15 7.72 -16.65
C GLU A 202 12.62 8.68 -15.55
N VAL A 203 11.76 9.61 -15.15
CA VAL A 203 12.02 10.49 -14.02
C VAL A 203 11.86 9.73 -12.71
N VAL A 204 12.94 9.66 -11.93
CA VAL A 204 12.98 9.01 -10.63
C VAL A 204 13.03 10.06 -9.52
N THR A 205 12.12 9.90 -8.57
CA THR A 205 12.03 10.73 -7.37
C THR A 205 12.45 9.92 -6.14
N PRO A 206 13.66 10.12 -5.60
CA PRO A 206 14.11 9.35 -4.44
C PRO A 206 13.22 9.55 -3.20
N ASN A 207 12.62 10.73 -3.06
CA ASN A 207 11.81 11.11 -1.92
C ASN A 207 10.32 11.01 -2.27
N ARG A 208 9.61 10.14 -1.55
CA ARG A 208 8.20 9.81 -1.77
C ARG A 208 7.31 10.49 -0.74
N VAL A 209 6.09 10.85 -1.17
CA VAL A 209 5.11 11.55 -0.33
C VAL A 209 3.79 10.77 -0.35
N ILE A 210 3.24 10.48 0.82
CA ILE A 210 1.85 10.04 0.98
C ILE A 210 1.05 11.22 1.56
N ALA A 211 0.18 11.82 0.76
CA ALA A 211 -0.64 12.95 1.19
C ALA A 211 -1.93 12.45 1.87
N LYS A 212 -2.12 12.78 3.15
CA LYS A 212 -3.35 12.48 3.90
C LYS A 212 -4.31 13.66 3.78
N ILE A 213 -5.32 13.47 2.95
CA ILE A 213 -6.21 14.53 2.46
C ILE A 213 -7.69 14.14 2.61
N SER A 214 -8.55 15.15 2.70
CA SER A 214 -10.01 14.99 2.80
C SER A 214 -10.80 15.97 1.93
N ARG A 215 -10.10 16.73 1.08
CA ARG A 215 -10.65 17.80 0.23
C ARG A 215 -10.11 17.63 -1.19
N GLU A 216 -11.00 17.61 -2.17
CA GLU A 216 -10.67 17.36 -3.59
C GLU A 216 -9.71 18.41 -4.16
N GLU A 217 -9.88 19.68 -3.79
CA GLU A 217 -9.02 20.78 -4.23
C GLU A 217 -7.59 20.69 -3.67
N VAL A 218 -7.41 20.01 -2.54
CA VAL A 218 -6.07 19.70 -1.99
C VAL A 218 -5.51 18.48 -2.72
N ALA A 219 -6.34 17.46 -2.97
CA ALA A 219 -5.97 16.28 -3.77
C ALA A 219 -5.42 16.67 -5.14
N ALA A 220 -6.15 17.53 -5.85
CA ALA A 220 -5.77 17.99 -7.19
C ALA A 220 -4.39 18.64 -7.21
N ARG A 221 -3.98 19.32 -6.14
CA ARG A 221 -2.64 19.93 -6.03
C ARG A 221 -1.54 18.90 -5.81
N PHE A 222 -1.78 17.85 -5.03
CA PHE A 222 -0.82 16.75 -4.82
C PHE A 222 -0.74 15.78 -6.00
N PHE A 223 -1.74 15.76 -6.89
CA PHE A 223 -1.70 15.00 -8.14
C PHE A 223 -1.20 15.81 -9.33
N ALA A 224 -1.12 17.13 -9.22
CA ALA A 224 -0.56 18.01 -10.23
C ALA A 224 0.95 18.18 -10.01
N PRO A 225 1.70 18.54 -11.06
CA PRO A 225 3.11 18.85 -10.90
C PRO A 225 3.36 20.01 -9.92
N PRO A 226 4.56 20.04 -9.30
CA PRO A 226 4.96 21.15 -8.43
C PRO A 226 4.79 22.52 -9.11
N PRO A 227 4.25 23.53 -8.41
CA PRO A 227 4.05 24.85 -8.98
C PRO A 227 5.36 25.48 -9.49
N GLU A 228 5.34 26.00 -10.72
CA GLU A 228 6.47 26.67 -11.38
C GLU A 228 7.13 27.73 -10.50
N LYS A 229 6.32 28.52 -9.78
CA LYS A 229 6.80 29.53 -8.81
C LYS A 229 7.76 28.93 -7.77
N TYR A 230 7.46 27.74 -7.25
CA TYR A 230 8.30 27.09 -6.25
C TYR A 230 9.54 26.46 -6.90
N LEU A 231 9.42 25.89 -8.09
CA LEU A 231 10.57 25.38 -8.84
C LEU A 231 11.58 26.49 -9.12
N GLN A 232 11.11 27.65 -9.59
CA GLN A 232 11.95 28.82 -9.83
C GLN A 232 12.66 29.31 -8.56
N GLN A 233 11.94 29.37 -7.43
CA GLN A 233 12.54 29.74 -6.14
C GLN A 233 13.65 28.75 -5.70
N LEU A 234 13.47 27.45 -5.97
CA LEU A 234 14.47 26.44 -5.64
C LEU A 234 15.69 26.48 -6.56
N ILE A 235 15.53 26.90 -7.82
CA ILE A 235 16.66 27.18 -8.71
C ILE A 235 17.45 28.38 -8.19
N GLU A 236 16.75 29.46 -7.83
CA GLU A 236 17.36 30.69 -7.31
C GLU A 236 18.11 30.47 -5.99
N SER A 237 17.62 29.57 -5.12
CA SER A 237 18.30 29.19 -3.88
C SER A 237 19.43 28.16 -4.07
N GLY A 238 19.57 27.59 -5.28
CA GLY A 238 20.53 26.53 -5.58
C GLY A 238 20.15 25.15 -5.03
N ASP A 239 18.90 24.97 -4.58
CA ASP A 239 18.36 23.67 -4.14
C ASP A 239 18.01 22.75 -5.33
N LEU A 240 17.79 23.30 -6.52
CA LEU A 240 17.57 22.57 -7.77
C LEU A 240 18.40 23.14 -8.92
N THR A 241 18.76 22.27 -9.87
CA THR A 241 19.22 22.71 -11.20
C THR A 241 18.04 22.95 -12.15
N SER A 242 18.28 23.63 -13.27
CA SER A 242 17.29 23.78 -14.35
C SER A 242 16.78 22.43 -14.84
N ASP A 243 17.66 21.47 -15.12
CA ASP A 243 17.29 20.12 -15.54
C ASP A 243 16.40 19.40 -14.51
N GLN A 244 16.68 19.58 -13.21
CA GLN A 244 15.86 19.01 -12.15
C GLN A 244 14.47 19.64 -12.08
N ALA A 245 14.36 20.95 -12.30
CA ALA A 245 13.08 21.63 -12.37
C ALA A 245 12.28 21.21 -13.61
N GLU A 246 12.93 20.99 -14.76
CA GLU A 246 12.28 20.44 -15.95
C GLU A 246 11.74 19.04 -15.69
N MET A 247 12.51 18.15 -15.05
CA MET A 247 12.02 16.83 -14.65
C MET A 247 10.87 16.90 -13.65
N ALA A 248 10.87 17.90 -12.76
CA ALA A 248 9.83 18.04 -11.75
C ALA A 248 8.44 18.28 -12.35
N VAL A 249 8.33 18.80 -13.57
CA VAL A 249 7.02 19.01 -14.22
C VAL A 249 6.36 17.72 -14.72
N GLU A 250 7.10 16.60 -14.74
CA GLU A 250 6.63 15.29 -15.20
C GLU A 250 6.08 14.40 -14.07
N ILE A 251 6.19 14.84 -12.81
CA ILE A 251 5.80 14.07 -11.63
C ILE A 251 4.66 14.75 -10.88
N PRO A 252 3.86 14.00 -10.10
CA PRO A 252 3.06 14.57 -9.02
C PRO A 252 3.95 14.96 -7.83
#